data_AF-A0A961IB94-F1
#
_entry.id   AF-A0A961IB94-F1
#
_cell.length_a   1.000
_cell.length_b   1.000
_cell.length_c   1.000
_cell.angle_alpha   90.00
_cell.angle_beta   90.00
_cell.angle_gamma   90.00
#
_symmetry.space_group_name_H-M   'P 1'
#
loop_
_entity.id
_entity.type
_entity.pdbx_description
1 polymer ?
#
loop_
_entity_poly.entity_id
_entity_poly.type
_entity_poly.pdbx_seq_one_letter_code
_entity_poly.pdbx_strand_id
1 'polypeptide(L)'
;IDSRWTNGAGPQETCPAAIGLSVAAGSTEDGAGLDFISEGMVYDGVSWPAFTLVPALQECHKEKIIALPTGTMSPFPWTPEVLPVQIVLVGNLALVAVPFECTTMCGRRLREMVADTLSSRNVSDVVIAGLSNAYAGYVSTREEYAVQHYEGASTHFGPWTHAAFMQEFHRVADALNNRASIGGGPTPRDLTDHQSSLITGVVFDDKPLFKNFGDVASDANSSYSKGQSARVVFWGAHPKNNLKTQSTYLEVQRWNGSSWQTVARDWDPETIYHWKRDGIANSKVTIRWNIPSDAQSGTYRIRHYGHWKSGWTGNISAYSGTSRSFSVQ
;
A
#
# COMPACT_ATOMS: atom_id res chain seq x y z
N ILE A 1 28.86 6.92 6.78
CA ILE A 1 28.02 8.02 7.32
C ILE A 1 28.93 8.91 8.15
N ASP A 2 29.03 10.17 7.78
CA ASP A 2 29.92 11.13 8.42
C ASP A 2 29.46 11.43 9.85
N SER A 3 30.43 11.72 10.72
CA SER A 3 30.20 11.98 12.15
C SER A 3 29.23 13.14 12.43
N ARG A 4 29.09 14.09 11.50
CA ARG A 4 28.13 15.20 11.62
C ARG A 4 26.67 14.75 11.62
N TRP A 5 26.38 13.56 11.08
CA TRP A 5 25.02 13.01 11.00
C TRP A 5 24.69 12.02 12.10
N THR A 6 25.66 11.65 12.94
CA THR A 6 25.54 10.55 13.90
C THR A 6 25.48 11.04 15.35
N ASN A 7 25.22 12.33 15.56
CA ASN A 7 25.10 12.97 16.89
C ASN A 7 26.27 12.63 17.83
N GLY A 8 27.50 12.65 17.31
CA GLY A 8 28.71 12.41 18.11
C GLY A 8 29.12 10.94 18.27
N ALA A 9 28.43 10.00 17.63
CA ALA A 9 28.82 8.59 17.63
C ALA A 9 30.00 8.26 16.70
N GLY A 10 30.68 9.27 16.13
CA GLY A 10 31.75 9.09 15.15
C GLY A 10 31.24 8.59 13.79
N PRO A 11 32.13 8.22 12.86
CA PRO A 11 31.74 7.61 11.59
C PRO A 11 30.95 6.31 11.82
N GLN A 12 29.88 6.12 11.06
CA GLN A 12 28.99 4.96 11.16
C GLN A 12 28.65 4.40 9.78
N GLU A 13 28.07 3.20 9.74
CA GLU A 13 27.64 2.52 8.52
C GLU A 13 26.19 2.03 8.64
N THR A 14 25.54 1.83 7.50
CA THR A 14 24.26 1.12 7.41
C THR A 14 24.48 -0.39 7.45
N CYS A 15 23.45 -1.14 7.85
CA CYS A 15 23.47 -2.59 7.88
C CYS A 15 22.84 -3.20 6.61
N PRO A 16 23.22 -4.43 6.21
CA PRO A 16 22.37 -5.26 5.38
C PRO A 16 20.96 -5.35 5.98
N ALA A 17 19.92 -5.29 5.14
CA ALA A 17 18.56 -5.11 5.62
C ALA A 17 18.07 -6.21 6.56
N ALA A 18 17.46 -5.85 7.68
CA ALA A 18 16.76 -6.79 8.56
C ALA A 18 15.51 -6.20 9.20
N ILE A 19 14.48 -7.04 9.32
CA ILE A 19 13.20 -6.73 9.98
C ILE A 19 13.24 -7.25 11.42
N GLY A 20 12.82 -6.39 12.35
CA GLY A 20 12.79 -6.69 13.76
C GLY A 20 11.54 -7.45 14.20
N LEU A 21 11.62 -8.13 15.34
CA LEU A 21 10.53 -8.93 15.89
C LEU A 21 9.28 -8.11 16.19
N SER A 22 9.42 -6.85 16.62
CA SER A 22 8.27 -5.99 16.95
C SER A 22 7.34 -5.70 15.76
N VAL A 23 7.75 -5.98 14.51
CA VAL A 23 6.82 -5.94 13.35
C VAL A 23 5.70 -6.97 13.50
N ALA A 24 5.97 -8.11 14.16
CA ALA A 24 4.97 -9.13 14.44
C ALA A 24 4.00 -8.75 15.57
N ALA A 25 4.26 -7.67 16.32
CA ALA A 25 3.29 -7.08 17.26
C ALA A 25 2.14 -6.37 16.52
N GLY A 26 2.29 -6.16 15.21
CA GLY A 26 1.40 -5.29 14.44
C GLY A 26 1.58 -3.84 14.85
N SER A 27 0.69 -2.99 14.36
CA SER A 27 0.49 -1.63 14.87
C SER A 27 -1.01 -1.41 15.03
N THR A 28 -1.42 -0.39 15.78
CA THR A 28 -2.85 -0.05 15.87
C THR A 28 -3.45 0.26 14.48
N GLU A 29 -2.61 0.73 13.55
CA GLU A 29 -2.99 1.19 12.22
C GLU A 29 -2.95 0.08 11.15
N ASP A 30 -2.04 -0.90 11.27
CA ASP A 30 -1.78 -1.93 10.25
C ASP A 30 -2.44 -3.29 10.57
N GLY A 31 -3.01 -3.45 11.77
CA GLY A 31 -3.79 -4.62 12.18
C GLY A 31 -3.20 -5.40 13.37
N ALA A 32 -3.96 -6.35 13.88
CA ALA A 32 -3.60 -7.13 15.06
C ALA A 32 -2.34 -7.98 14.81
N GLY A 33 -1.34 -7.85 15.69
CA GLY A 33 -0.17 -8.72 15.71
C GLY A 33 -0.41 -10.05 16.42
N LEU A 34 0.69 -10.78 16.63
CA LEU A 34 0.72 -12.00 17.43
C LEU A 34 0.62 -11.64 18.91
N ASP A 35 -0.36 -12.21 19.61
CA ASP A 35 -0.68 -11.90 21.02
C ASP A 35 0.50 -11.99 22.01
N PHE A 36 1.58 -12.71 21.66
CA PHE A 36 2.76 -12.92 22.50
C PHE A 36 3.96 -12.05 22.13
N ILE A 37 3.86 -11.20 21.10
CA ILE A 37 4.90 -10.24 20.71
C ILE A 37 4.41 -8.83 21.03
N SER A 38 5.17 -8.10 21.83
CA SER A 38 4.87 -6.71 22.16
C SER A 38 5.74 -5.76 21.34
N GLU A 39 5.24 -4.56 21.07
CA GLU A 39 6.09 -3.46 20.64
C GLU A 39 7.09 -3.09 21.75
N GLY A 40 8.22 -2.51 21.36
CA GLY A 40 9.21 -2.01 22.33
C GLY A 40 10.25 -3.03 22.78
N MET A 41 10.24 -4.24 22.20
CA MET A 41 11.16 -5.29 22.57
C MET A 41 12.57 -5.01 22.03
N VAL A 42 13.54 -4.95 22.94
CA VAL A 42 14.95 -4.68 22.62
C VAL A 42 15.83 -5.88 22.93
N TYR A 43 16.86 -6.08 22.12
CA TYR A 43 17.91 -7.06 22.34
C TYR A 43 18.97 -6.50 23.29
N ASP A 44 19.13 -7.13 24.45
CA ASP A 44 20.14 -6.81 25.47
C ASP A 44 21.07 -7.99 25.80
N GLY A 45 20.87 -9.14 25.12
CA GLY A 45 21.62 -10.38 25.34
C GLY A 45 21.30 -11.12 26.64
N VAL A 46 20.28 -10.70 27.39
CA VAL A 46 19.92 -11.28 28.70
C VAL A 46 18.42 -11.56 28.77
N SER A 47 17.61 -10.57 28.43
CA SER A 47 16.15 -10.65 28.34
C SER A 47 15.73 -11.48 27.13
N TRP A 48 14.49 -11.99 27.13
CA TRP A 48 14.03 -12.80 26.01
C TRP A 48 13.89 -11.97 24.72
N PRO A 49 14.49 -12.42 23.59
CA PRO A 49 15.36 -13.60 23.45
C PRO A 49 16.81 -13.28 23.85
N ALA A 50 17.39 -14.10 24.75
CA ALA A 50 18.75 -13.89 25.26
C ALA A 50 19.85 -14.13 24.20
N PHE A 51 19.48 -14.77 23.10
CA PHE A 51 20.37 -15.02 21.97
C PHE A 51 19.66 -14.64 20.66
N THR A 52 20.43 -14.10 19.73
CA THR A 52 19.97 -13.81 18.37
C THR A 52 20.06 -15.03 17.47
N LEU A 53 19.09 -15.19 16.57
CA LEU A 53 19.15 -16.20 15.50
C LEU A 53 19.99 -15.72 14.31
N VAL A 54 20.40 -14.45 14.29
CA VAL A 54 21.15 -13.83 13.19
C VAL A 54 22.41 -13.12 13.74
N PRO A 55 23.34 -13.85 14.37
CA PRO A 55 24.51 -13.24 15.04
C PRO A 55 25.39 -12.43 14.11
N ALA A 56 25.46 -12.79 12.83
CA ALA A 56 26.25 -12.07 11.83
C ALA A 56 25.78 -10.62 11.58
N LEU A 57 24.51 -10.30 11.86
CA LEU A 57 23.95 -8.96 11.65
C LEU A 57 23.61 -8.24 12.96
N GLN A 58 23.56 -8.95 14.09
CA GLN A 58 23.06 -8.42 15.35
C GLN A 58 23.87 -7.21 15.84
N GLU A 59 25.20 -7.26 15.76
CA GLU A 59 26.07 -6.16 16.21
C GLU A 59 25.77 -4.86 15.46
N CYS A 60 25.54 -4.94 14.15
CA CYS A 60 25.19 -3.77 13.35
C CYS A 60 23.79 -3.24 13.71
N HIS A 61 22.84 -4.14 13.95
CA HIS A 61 21.46 -3.82 14.27
C HIS A 61 21.22 -3.41 15.73
N LYS A 62 22.20 -3.63 16.61
CA LYS A 62 22.18 -3.24 18.02
C LYS A 62 20.94 -3.79 18.77
N GLU A 63 20.12 -2.90 19.32
CA GLU A 63 18.92 -3.21 20.12
C GLU A 63 17.79 -3.89 19.34
N LYS A 64 17.85 -4.01 18.02
CA LYS A 64 16.81 -4.72 17.26
C LYS A 64 16.94 -6.22 17.45
N ILE A 65 15.90 -6.87 17.96
CA ILE A 65 15.76 -8.33 17.88
C ILE A 65 15.44 -8.69 16.43
N ILE A 66 16.40 -9.27 15.70
CA ILE A 66 16.21 -9.59 14.28
C ILE A 66 15.29 -10.80 14.13
N ALA A 67 14.19 -10.62 13.38
CA ALA A 67 13.29 -11.70 12.99
C ALA A 67 13.61 -12.23 11.58
N LEU A 68 13.86 -11.34 10.61
CA LEU A 68 14.11 -11.72 9.22
C LEU A 68 15.32 -10.95 8.65
N PRO A 69 16.42 -11.63 8.27
CA PRO A 69 17.58 -11.00 7.65
C PRO A 69 17.38 -10.81 6.14
N THR A 70 16.42 -9.96 5.77
CA THR A 70 15.94 -9.78 4.39
C THR A 70 17.02 -9.39 3.36
N GLY A 71 18.06 -8.67 3.77
CA GLY A 71 19.15 -8.20 2.91
C GLY A 71 20.19 -9.27 2.58
N THR A 72 20.16 -10.42 3.27
CA THR A 72 21.10 -11.54 3.04
C THR A 72 20.37 -12.79 2.56
N MET A 73 19.12 -12.67 2.10
CA MET A 73 18.35 -13.77 1.55
C MET A 73 18.92 -14.22 0.19
N SER A 74 18.68 -15.49 -0.12
CA SER A 74 19.16 -16.15 -1.34
C SER A 74 17.96 -16.69 -2.14
N PRO A 75 17.98 -16.65 -3.49
CA PRO A 75 19.08 -16.19 -4.36
C PRO A 75 19.23 -14.67 -4.46
N PHE A 76 18.23 -13.91 -3.98
CA PHE A 76 18.23 -12.45 -4.01
C PHE A 76 17.78 -11.89 -2.65
N PRO A 77 18.25 -10.69 -2.27
CA PRO A 77 17.73 -10.02 -1.09
C PRO A 77 16.23 -9.74 -1.27
N TRP A 78 15.47 -9.88 -0.18
CA TRP A 78 14.04 -9.63 -0.16
C TRP A 78 13.69 -8.15 0.02
N THR A 79 14.66 -7.34 0.48
CA THR A 79 14.56 -5.88 0.62
C THR A 79 15.51 -5.22 -0.39
N PRO A 80 15.12 -4.10 -1.04
CA PRO A 80 15.99 -3.41 -2.00
C PRO A 80 17.30 -2.93 -1.36
N GLU A 81 18.41 -3.15 -2.09
CA GLU A 81 19.77 -2.74 -1.71
C GLU A 81 20.21 -1.40 -2.33
N VAL A 82 19.48 -0.92 -3.34
CA VAL A 82 19.71 0.37 -4.01
C VAL A 82 18.42 1.18 -3.92
N LEU A 83 18.50 2.39 -3.34
CA LEU A 83 17.34 3.25 -3.13
C LEU A 83 17.51 4.63 -3.78
N PRO A 84 16.44 5.19 -4.37
CA PRO A 84 16.48 6.50 -4.99
C PRO A 84 16.44 7.61 -3.92
N VAL A 85 17.23 8.67 -4.15
CA VAL A 85 17.24 9.90 -3.35
C VAL A 85 17.01 11.05 -4.31
N GLN A 86 15.92 11.80 -4.12
CA GLN A 86 15.50 12.83 -5.07
C GLN A 86 14.89 14.05 -4.36
N ILE A 87 15.29 15.23 -4.82
CA ILE A 87 14.65 16.51 -4.47
C ILE A 87 14.24 17.19 -5.76
N VAL A 88 12.97 17.63 -5.84
CA VAL A 88 12.44 18.41 -6.96
C VAL A 88 12.14 19.83 -6.47
N LEU A 89 12.67 20.82 -7.18
CA LEU A 89 12.39 22.23 -6.93
C LEU A 89 11.33 22.74 -7.90
N VAL A 90 10.29 23.38 -7.37
CA VAL A 90 9.24 24.07 -8.12
C VAL A 90 9.06 25.46 -7.55
N GLY A 91 9.74 26.46 -8.13
CA GLY A 91 9.80 27.80 -7.55
C GLY A 91 10.46 27.78 -6.17
N ASN A 92 9.72 28.20 -5.14
CA ASN A 92 10.11 28.21 -3.73
C ASN A 92 9.74 26.93 -2.95
N LEU A 93 9.15 25.93 -3.61
CA LEU A 93 8.80 24.63 -3.03
C LEU A 93 9.87 23.58 -3.32
N ALA A 94 10.30 22.86 -2.28
CA ALA A 94 11.12 21.66 -2.39
C ALA A 94 10.30 20.41 -2.02
N LEU A 95 10.17 19.49 -2.98
CA LEU A 95 9.59 18.16 -2.78
C LEU A 95 10.72 17.16 -2.51
N VAL A 96 10.79 16.65 -1.29
CA VAL A 96 11.77 15.64 -0.85
C VAL A 96 11.13 14.27 -1.01
N ALA A 97 11.44 13.58 -2.11
CA ALA A 97 10.88 12.28 -2.44
C ALA A 97 11.62 11.17 -1.69
N VAL A 98 10.97 10.58 -0.68
CA VAL A 98 11.56 9.54 0.16
C VAL A 98 10.98 8.17 -0.18
N PRO A 99 11.81 7.12 -0.40
CA PRO A 99 11.36 5.76 -0.75
C PRO A 99 11.02 4.90 0.49
N PHE A 100 10.49 5.54 1.53
CA PHE A 100 10.23 4.91 2.83
C PHE A 100 9.14 5.67 3.59
N GLU A 101 8.65 5.06 4.67
CA GLU A 101 7.75 5.66 5.63
C GLU A 101 8.54 6.38 6.71
N CYS A 102 8.49 7.71 6.71
CA CYS A 102 9.31 8.52 7.60
C CYS A 102 8.50 8.88 8.85
N THR A 103 9.05 8.61 10.04
CA THR A 103 8.44 9.05 11.30
C THR A 103 8.35 10.58 11.35
N THR A 104 7.57 11.09 12.31
CA THR A 104 7.41 12.53 12.50
C THR A 104 8.75 13.25 12.67
N MET A 105 9.65 12.74 13.51
CA MET A 105 10.96 13.38 13.73
C MET A 105 11.95 13.11 12.59
N CYS A 106 11.88 11.95 11.93
CA CYS A 106 12.60 11.70 10.69
C CYS A 106 12.31 12.82 9.67
N GLY A 107 11.02 13.13 9.46
CA GLY A 107 10.57 14.08 8.45
C GLY A 107 10.81 15.53 8.83
N ARG A 108 10.73 15.86 10.13
CA ARG A 108 11.10 17.21 10.63
C ARG A 108 12.58 17.50 10.40
N ARG A 109 13.47 16.58 10.79
CA ARG A 109 14.92 16.73 10.61
C ARG A 109 15.33 16.84 9.14
N LEU A 110 14.71 16.04 8.25
CA LEU A 110 14.95 16.13 6.81
C LEU A 110 14.50 17.49 6.24
N ARG A 111 13.29 17.96 6.61
CA ARG A 111 12.78 19.25 6.13
C ARG A 111 13.65 20.42 6.54
N GLU A 112 14.05 20.45 7.81
CA GLU A 112 14.91 21.50 8.36
C GLU A 112 16.25 21.55 7.64
N MET A 113 16.93 20.39 7.53
CA MET A 113 18.21 20.30 6.83
C MET A 113 18.11 20.74 5.36
N VAL A 114 17.06 20.32 4.65
CA VAL A 114 16.87 20.70 3.24
C VAL A 114 16.56 22.19 3.10
N ALA A 115 15.72 22.75 3.98
CA ALA A 115 15.42 24.18 4.00
C ALA A 115 16.68 25.02 4.23
N ASP A 116 17.49 24.64 5.21
CA ASP A 116 18.75 25.32 5.53
C ASP A 116 19.73 25.27 4.35
N THR A 117 19.91 24.09 3.76
CA THR A 117 20.82 23.87 2.64
C THR A 117 20.39 24.64 1.38
N LEU A 118 19.08 24.84 1.19
CA LEU A 118 18.51 25.53 0.02
C LEU A 118 18.09 26.98 0.31
N SER A 119 18.44 27.53 1.47
CA SER A 119 18.08 28.89 1.90
C SER A 119 18.46 29.96 0.88
N SER A 120 19.63 29.82 0.22
CA SER A 120 20.09 30.76 -0.81
C SER A 120 19.23 30.79 -2.08
N ARG A 121 18.32 29.82 -2.23
CA ARG A 121 17.37 29.71 -3.36
C ARG A 121 15.98 30.23 -3.03
N ASN A 122 15.79 30.88 -1.89
CA ASN A 122 14.47 31.33 -1.40
C ASN A 122 13.45 30.18 -1.30
N VAL A 123 13.90 28.97 -0.98
CA VAL A 123 12.99 27.86 -0.65
C VAL A 123 12.33 28.18 0.69
N SER A 124 11.02 28.32 0.70
CA SER A 124 10.22 28.58 1.92
C SER A 124 9.43 27.37 2.37
N ASP A 125 9.17 26.42 1.47
CA ASP A 125 8.29 25.29 1.71
C ASP A 125 9.03 24.00 1.37
N VAL A 126 9.16 23.11 2.36
CA VAL A 126 9.76 21.79 2.18
C VAL A 126 8.75 20.72 2.57
N VAL A 127 8.39 19.87 1.62
CA VAL A 127 7.40 18.81 1.79
C VAL A 127 8.08 17.45 1.65
N ILE A 128 7.84 16.58 2.61
CA ILE A 128 8.20 15.16 2.49
C ILE A 128 7.14 14.49 1.61
N ALA A 129 7.55 14.06 0.42
CA ALA A 129 6.76 13.20 -0.45
C ALA A 129 7.11 11.74 -0.12
N GLY A 130 6.37 11.15 0.82
CA GLY A 130 6.52 9.76 1.24
C GLY A 130 6.24 8.76 0.10
N LEU A 131 6.68 7.51 0.28
CA LEU A 131 6.34 6.39 -0.60
C LEU A 131 6.65 6.65 -2.09
N SER A 132 7.74 7.38 -2.35
CA SER A 132 8.09 7.83 -3.70
C SER A 132 9.18 6.97 -4.32
N ASN A 133 9.02 6.63 -5.61
CA ASN A 133 9.98 5.92 -6.47
C ASN A 133 10.29 4.45 -6.10
N ALA A 134 10.42 4.12 -4.81
CA ALA A 134 10.64 2.77 -4.28
C ALA A 134 10.06 2.65 -2.86
N TYR A 135 10.21 1.47 -2.24
CA TYR A 135 9.75 1.22 -0.87
C TYR A 135 10.75 0.35 -0.09
N ALA A 136 11.17 0.83 1.08
CA ALA A 136 12.11 0.12 1.97
C ALA A 136 11.69 0.15 3.44
N GLY A 137 10.40 -0.05 3.70
CA GLY A 137 9.86 -0.04 5.06
C GLY A 137 9.88 1.35 5.68
N TYR A 138 10.13 1.40 6.98
CA TYR A 138 10.12 2.63 7.76
C TYR A 138 11.53 3.21 7.94
N VAL A 139 11.59 4.49 8.27
CA VAL A 139 12.80 5.15 8.76
C VAL A 139 12.45 5.95 10.01
N SER A 140 12.95 5.46 11.14
CA SER A 140 12.92 6.18 12.41
C SER A 140 14.26 6.85 12.70
N THR A 141 14.24 7.88 13.53
CA THR A 141 15.46 8.49 14.07
C THR A 141 16.23 7.50 14.93
N ARG A 142 17.52 7.77 15.22
CA ARG A 142 18.31 6.91 16.11
C ARG A 142 17.63 6.71 17.47
N GLU A 143 17.04 7.77 18.01
CA GLU A 143 16.38 7.78 19.31
C GLU A 143 15.09 6.96 19.30
N GLU A 144 14.27 7.08 18.25
CA GLU A 144 13.07 6.26 18.06
C GLU A 144 13.43 4.79 17.79
N TYR A 145 14.48 4.53 17.00
CA TYR A 145 15.01 3.19 16.77
C TYR A 145 15.39 2.49 18.07
N ALA A 146 15.92 3.22 19.06
CA ALA A 146 16.33 2.67 20.35
C ALA A 146 15.20 2.00 21.13
N VAL A 147 13.97 2.44 20.91
CA VAL A 147 12.81 1.92 21.61
C VAL A 147 12.26 0.66 20.93
N GLN A 148 12.52 0.43 19.64
CA GLN A 148 12.05 -0.76 18.90
C GLN A 148 10.53 -1.00 18.97
N HIS A 149 9.75 0.08 18.85
CA HIS A 149 8.36 0.01 18.38
C HIS A 149 8.28 -0.50 16.93
N TYR A 150 7.07 -0.63 16.38
CA TYR A 150 6.86 -1.13 15.01
C TYR A 150 7.78 -0.47 13.98
N GLU A 151 7.89 0.87 13.97
CA GLU A 151 8.68 1.60 12.99
C GLU A 151 10.19 1.42 13.19
N GLY A 152 10.64 1.29 14.44
CA GLY A 152 12.03 0.99 14.78
C GLY A 152 12.44 -0.41 14.31
N ALA A 153 11.55 -1.39 14.48
CA ALA A 153 11.73 -2.74 13.98
C ALA A 153 11.66 -2.82 12.44
N SER A 154 10.82 -1.99 11.81
CA SER A 154 10.69 -1.79 10.36
C SER A 154 11.75 -0.86 9.75
N THR A 155 12.70 -0.34 10.53
CA THR A 155 13.83 0.45 10.01
C THR A 155 14.94 -0.47 9.51
N HIS A 156 14.88 -0.84 8.23
CA HIS A 156 15.57 -2.00 7.69
C HIS A 156 17.10 -1.95 7.76
N PHE A 157 17.73 -0.79 7.61
CA PHE A 157 19.20 -0.68 7.47
C PHE A 157 19.92 -0.31 8.79
N GLY A 158 19.25 -0.57 9.91
CA GLY A 158 19.81 -0.40 11.25
C GLY A 158 19.68 1.01 11.84
N PRO A 159 20.31 1.27 12.99
CA PRO A 159 20.10 2.47 13.81
C PRO A 159 20.49 3.78 13.13
N TRP A 160 21.33 3.71 12.09
CA TRP A 160 21.86 4.88 11.39
C TRP A 160 21.21 5.11 10.03
N THR A 161 20.10 4.41 9.73
CA THR A 161 19.35 4.57 8.47
C THR A 161 18.95 6.03 8.23
N HIS A 162 18.37 6.70 9.25
CA HIS A 162 17.98 8.10 9.13
C HIS A 162 19.18 9.02 8.88
N ALA A 163 20.30 8.80 9.56
CA ALA A 163 21.53 9.56 9.37
C ALA A 163 22.11 9.40 7.96
N ALA A 164 22.06 8.18 7.40
CA ALA A 164 22.47 7.93 6.02
C ALA A 164 21.61 8.71 5.02
N PHE A 165 20.28 8.72 5.21
CA PHE A 165 19.40 9.51 4.36
C PHE A 165 19.59 11.02 4.54
N MET A 166 19.79 11.51 5.76
CA MET A 166 20.15 12.92 6.01
C MET A 166 21.39 13.32 5.20
N GLN A 167 22.42 12.48 5.20
CA GLN A 167 23.63 12.70 4.42
C GLN A 167 23.37 12.75 2.91
N GLU A 168 22.64 11.77 2.37
CA GLU A 168 22.40 11.69 0.93
C GLU A 168 21.44 12.78 0.43
N PHE A 169 20.39 13.12 1.19
CA PHE A 169 19.52 14.24 0.84
C PHE A 169 20.25 15.58 0.95
N HIS A 170 21.14 15.77 1.94
CA HIS A 170 22.02 16.93 1.98
C HIS A 170 22.90 16.99 0.73
N ARG A 171 23.50 15.88 0.30
CA ARG A 171 24.34 15.83 -0.91
C ARG A 171 23.55 16.29 -2.15
N VAL A 172 22.30 15.84 -2.30
CA VAL A 172 21.41 16.26 -3.39
C VAL A 172 21.02 17.73 -3.26
N ALA A 173 20.64 18.18 -2.06
CA ALA A 173 20.26 19.57 -1.79
C ALA A 173 21.42 20.54 -2.03
N ASP A 174 22.63 20.21 -1.60
CA ASP A 174 23.83 21.02 -1.80
C ASP A 174 24.22 21.08 -3.29
N ALA A 175 24.19 19.94 -3.98
CA ALA A 175 24.43 19.93 -5.43
C ALA A 175 23.39 20.74 -6.19
N LEU A 176 22.11 20.63 -5.80
CA LEU A 176 21.06 21.52 -6.29
C LEU A 176 21.46 22.96 -6.03
N ASN A 177 21.71 23.36 -4.79
CA ASN A 177 22.09 24.72 -4.38
C ASN A 177 23.20 25.31 -5.27
N ASN A 178 24.26 24.53 -5.47
CA ASN A 178 25.48 24.90 -6.20
C ASN A 178 25.37 24.74 -7.73
N ARG A 179 24.23 24.28 -8.26
CA ARG A 179 24.05 23.94 -9.69
C ARG A 179 25.08 22.91 -10.17
N ALA A 180 25.48 22.01 -9.30
CA ALA A 180 26.44 20.96 -9.59
C ALA A 180 25.70 19.71 -10.10
N SER A 181 26.32 19.02 -11.05
CA SER A 181 25.90 17.68 -11.45
C SER A 181 26.34 16.68 -10.40
N ILE A 182 25.45 15.76 -10.04
CA ILE A 182 25.80 14.57 -9.26
C ILE A 182 25.97 13.38 -10.20
N GLY A 183 26.97 12.54 -9.93
CA GLY A 183 27.11 11.26 -10.63
C GLY A 183 25.90 10.37 -10.39
N GLY A 184 25.63 9.48 -11.34
CA GLY A 184 24.62 8.43 -11.16
C GLY A 184 24.94 7.54 -9.97
N GLY A 185 23.92 7.08 -9.27
CA GLY A 185 24.05 6.01 -8.28
C GLY A 185 24.21 4.64 -8.95
N PRO A 186 24.42 3.56 -8.16
CA PRO A 186 24.38 2.21 -8.69
C PRO A 186 23.02 1.92 -9.34
N THR A 187 23.01 1.11 -10.40
CA THR A 187 21.77 0.67 -11.06
C THR A 187 21.07 -0.39 -10.20
N PRO A 188 19.78 -0.23 -9.86
CA PRO A 188 19.01 -1.27 -9.18
C PRO A 188 18.99 -2.58 -9.99
N ARG A 189 18.97 -3.71 -9.30
CA ARG A 189 18.87 -5.03 -9.93
C ARG A 189 17.53 -5.18 -10.66
N ASP A 190 17.58 -5.69 -11.88
CA ASP A 190 16.38 -6.13 -12.58
C ASP A 190 16.01 -7.55 -12.12
N LEU A 191 14.82 -7.68 -11.51
CA LEU A 191 14.27 -8.95 -11.03
C LEU A 191 13.00 -9.35 -11.78
N THR A 192 12.72 -8.75 -12.94
CA THR A 192 11.49 -8.97 -13.72
C THR A 192 11.31 -10.46 -14.07
N ASP A 193 12.38 -11.14 -14.48
CA ASP A 193 12.37 -12.56 -14.84
C ASP A 193 12.57 -13.51 -13.64
N HIS A 194 12.57 -12.97 -12.42
CA HIS A 194 12.86 -13.70 -11.17
C HIS A 194 11.72 -13.60 -10.14
N GLN A 195 10.50 -13.34 -10.61
CA GLN A 195 9.31 -13.28 -9.75
C GLN A 195 8.69 -14.67 -9.59
N SER A 196 8.25 -15.00 -8.37
CA SER A 196 7.43 -16.17 -8.10
C SER A 196 6.11 -15.75 -7.45
N SER A 197 5.03 -16.48 -7.75
CA SER A 197 3.73 -16.24 -7.13
C SER A 197 3.12 -17.56 -6.69
N LEU A 198 2.83 -17.66 -5.39
CA LEU A 198 2.06 -18.76 -4.82
C LEU A 198 0.54 -18.47 -4.86
N ILE A 199 0.16 -17.27 -5.31
CA ILE A 199 -1.24 -16.88 -5.44
C ILE A 199 -1.78 -17.50 -6.73
N THR A 200 -2.71 -18.43 -6.58
CA THR A 200 -3.35 -19.06 -7.72
C THR A 200 -4.16 -18.07 -8.56
N GLY A 201 -4.10 -18.27 -9.87
CA GLY A 201 -4.98 -17.61 -10.82
C GLY A 201 -6.41 -18.17 -10.77
N VAL A 202 -7.27 -17.68 -11.67
CA VAL A 202 -8.60 -18.26 -11.85
C VAL A 202 -8.47 -19.55 -12.65
N VAL A 203 -8.89 -20.69 -12.08
CA VAL A 203 -8.93 -21.96 -12.81
C VAL A 203 -10.06 -21.91 -13.84
N PHE A 204 -11.30 -21.77 -13.36
CA PHE A 204 -12.51 -21.52 -14.14
C PHE A 204 -13.59 -20.90 -13.23
N ASP A 205 -14.66 -20.41 -13.84
CA ASP A 205 -15.87 -19.98 -13.14
C ASP A 205 -17.06 -20.81 -13.58
N ASP A 206 -18.02 -20.98 -12.67
CA ASP A 206 -19.28 -21.64 -12.95
C ASP A 206 -20.45 -20.89 -12.28
N LYS A 207 -21.66 -21.36 -12.50
CA LYS A 207 -22.89 -20.90 -11.87
C LYS A 207 -23.80 -22.10 -11.60
N PRO A 208 -24.83 -21.99 -10.73
CA PRO A 208 -25.77 -23.08 -10.54
C PRO A 208 -26.43 -23.53 -11.85
N LEU A 209 -26.86 -24.80 -11.87
CA LEU A 209 -27.67 -25.32 -12.98
C LEU A 209 -28.87 -24.39 -13.24
N PHE A 210 -29.17 -24.19 -14.52
CA PHE A 210 -30.28 -23.33 -14.98
C PHE A 210 -30.17 -21.83 -14.66
N LYS A 211 -29.01 -21.34 -14.18
CA LYS A 211 -28.70 -19.90 -14.10
C LYS A 211 -27.81 -19.46 -15.26
N ASN A 212 -27.56 -18.17 -15.39
CA ASN A 212 -26.52 -17.57 -16.23
C ASN A 212 -25.67 -16.60 -15.41
N PHE A 213 -24.46 -16.31 -15.87
CA PHE A 213 -23.69 -15.20 -15.32
C PHE A 213 -24.44 -13.89 -15.54
N GLY A 214 -24.58 -13.09 -14.49
CA GLY A 214 -25.38 -11.87 -14.48
C GLY A 214 -26.82 -12.05 -13.99
N ASP A 215 -27.28 -13.28 -13.77
CA ASP A 215 -28.60 -13.52 -13.19
C ASP A 215 -28.67 -12.98 -11.75
N VAL A 216 -29.82 -12.40 -11.39
CA VAL A 216 -30.08 -11.93 -10.02
C VAL A 216 -30.38 -13.13 -9.10
N ALA A 217 -29.57 -13.29 -8.06
CA ALA A 217 -29.76 -14.28 -7.00
C ALA A 217 -30.62 -13.73 -5.85
N SER A 218 -30.50 -12.43 -5.54
CA SER A 218 -31.32 -11.71 -4.56
C SER A 218 -31.45 -10.28 -5.06
N ASP A 219 -32.68 -9.85 -5.31
CA ASP A 219 -32.97 -8.58 -5.96
C ASP A 219 -33.16 -7.44 -4.97
N ALA A 220 -33.20 -6.21 -5.47
CA ALA A 220 -33.54 -5.03 -4.69
C ALA A 220 -35.00 -5.08 -4.17
N ASN A 221 -35.27 -4.37 -3.08
CA ASN A 221 -36.64 -4.04 -2.68
C ASN A 221 -37.27 -3.11 -3.72
N SER A 222 -38.60 -3.04 -3.79
CA SER A 222 -39.32 -2.16 -4.71
C SER A 222 -39.12 -0.67 -4.42
N SER A 223 -38.80 -0.32 -3.16
CA SER A 223 -38.60 1.06 -2.74
C SER A 223 -37.63 1.18 -1.57
N TYR A 224 -36.98 2.34 -1.48
CA TYR A 224 -36.09 2.72 -0.40
C TYR A 224 -36.31 4.19 -0.05
N SER A 225 -36.04 4.54 1.21
CA SER A 225 -35.87 5.93 1.63
C SER A 225 -34.42 6.37 1.44
N LYS A 226 -34.20 7.66 1.22
CA LYS A 226 -32.83 8.24 1.27
C LYS A 226 -32.14 7.91 2.61
N GLY A 227 -30.84 7.64 2.57
CA GLY A 227 -30.07 7.15 3.72
C GLY A 227 -30.18 5.64 3.97
N GLN A 228 -31.10 4.92 3.32
CA GLN A 228 -31.12 3.45 3.35
C GLN A 228 -30.10 2.87 2.36
N SER A 229 -30.00 1.55 2.32
CA SER A 229 -29.12 0.87 1.38
C SER A 229 -29.84 -0.13 0.49
N ALA A 230 -29.72 0.08 -0.83
CA ALA A 230 -30.13 -0.88 -1.83
C ALA A 230 -29.06 -1.96 -1.99
N ARG A 231 -29.47 -3.23 -1.96
CA ARG A 231 -28.56 -4.38 -2.06
C ARG A 231 -29.08 -5.35 -3.10
N VAL A 232 -28.20 -5.74 -4.04
CA VAL A 232 -28.49 -6.73 -5.07
C VAL A 232 -27.37 -7.76 -5.11
N VAL A 233 -27.72 -9.03 -5.28
CA VAL A 233 -26.77 -10.13 -5.44
C VAL A 233 -26.95 -10.76 -6.81
N PHE A 234 -25.86 -10.85 -7.55
CA PHE A 234 -25.79 -11.50 -8.86
C PHE A 234 -25.00 -12.81 -8.76
N TRP A 235 -25.38 -13.80 -9.58
CA TRP A 235 -24.46 -14.88 -9.94
C TRP A 235 -23.38 -14.30 -10.83
N GLY A 236 -22.13 -14.38 -10.39
CA GLY A 236 -21.00 -13.76 -11.05
C GLY A 236 -19.78 -14.68 -11.13
N ALA A 237 -18.67 -14.10 -11.52
CA ALA A 237 -17.39 -14.76 -11.75
C ALA A 237 -16.25 -13.95 -11.09
N HIS A 238 -15.06 -14.55 -10.99
CA HIS A 238 -13.94 -13.96 -10.27
C HIS A 238 -13.43 -12.67 -10.94
N PRO A 239 -13.27 -11.54 -10.20
CA PRO A 239 -12.77 -10.28 -10.76
C PRO A 239 -11.35 -10.33 -11.33
N LYS A 240 -10.56 -11.37 -11.00
CA LYS A 240 -9.21 -11.57 -11.58
C LYS A 240 -9.23 -11.83 -13.09
N ASN A 241 -10.37 -12.23 -13.66
CA ASN A 241 -10.47 -12.46 -15.10
C ASN A 241 -10.32 -11.18 -15.93
N ASN A 242 -10.70 -10.02 -15.39
CA ASN A 242 -10.54 -8.74 -16.05
C ASN A 242 -10.62 -7.63 -15.00
N LEU A 243 -9.55 -6.86 -14.83
CA LEU A 243 -9.46 -5.81 -13.81
C LEU A 243 -10.46 -4.66 -14.00
N LYS A 244 -11.13 -4.59 -15.16
CA LYS A 244 -12.00 -3.49 -15.56
C LYS A 244 -11.33 -2.11 -15.49
N THR A 245 -10.02 -2.03 -15.72
CA THR A 245 -9.27 -0.76 -15.77
C THR A 245 -9.92 0.24 -16.71
N GLN A 246 -10.11 1.49 -16.25
CA GLN A 246 -10.83 2.56 -16.97
C GLN A 246 -12.27 2.20 -17.34
N SER A 247 -12.90 1.36 -16.53
CA SER A 247 -14.27 0.87 -16.67
C SER A 247 -14.82 0.56 -15.28
N THR A 248 -15.91 -0.21 -15.16
CA THR A 248 -16.53 -0.47 -13.86
C THR A 248 -17.13 -1.88 -13.77
N TYR A 249 -17.24 -2.40 -12.55
CA TYR A 249 -17.98 -3.62 -12.22
C TYR A 249 -19.47 -3.37 -11.94
N LEU A 250 -19.87 -2.12 -11.68
CA LEU A 250 -21.25 -1.77 -11.36
C LEU A 250 -21.65 -0.38 -11.84
N GLU A 251 -22.94 -0.20 -12.08
CA GLU A 251 -23.53 1.13 -12.25
C GLU A 251 -24.84 1.21 -11.47
N VAL A 252 -25.00 2.26 -10.67
CA VAL A 252 -26.31 2.72 -10.22
C VAL A 252 -26.84 3.65 -11.29
N GLN A 253 -28.01 3.33 -11.83
CA GLN A 253 -28.63 4.12 -12.90
C GLN A 253 -29.97 4.67 -12.45
N ARG A 254 -30.23 5.95 -12.75
CA ARG A 254 -31.51 6.63 -12.55
C ARG A 254 -32.24 6.80 -13.88
N TRP A 255 -33.55 6.57 -13.89
CA TRP A 255 -34.40 6.89 -15.02
C TRP A 255 -34.71 8.39 -15.06
N ASN A 256 -34.45 9.05 -16.20
CA ASN A 256 -34.73 10.48 -16.38
C ASN A 256 -36.04 10.78 -17.14
N GLY A 257 -36.82 9.74 -17.49
CA GLY A 257 -38.01 9.86 -18.33
C GLY A 257 -37.84 9.29 -19.74
N SER A 258 -36.60 9.20 -20.25
CA SER A 258 -36.31 8.70 -21.60
C SER A 258 -35.19 7.65 -21.64
N SER A 259 -34.22 7.74 -20.74
CA SER A 259 -33.08 6.83 -20.69
C SER A 259 -32.60 6.60 -19.26
N TRP A 260 -31.86 5.50 -19.09
CA TRP A 260 -31.12 5.23 -17.86
C TRP A 260 -29.81 6.02 -17.86
N GLN A 261 -29.59 6.80 -16.82
CA GLN A 261 -28.41 7.64 -16.62
C GLN A 261 -27.59 7.09 -15.45
N THR A 262 -26.32 6.80 -15.66
CA THR A 262 -25.43 6.36 -14.57
C THR A 262 -25.20 7.52 -13.61
N VAL A 263 -25.45 7.28 -12.32
CA VAL A 263 -25.27 8.28 -11.26
C VAL A 263 -24.19 7.89 -10.25
N ALA A 264 -23.84 6.60 -10.18
CA ALA A 264 -22.74 6.11 -9.37
C ALA A 264 -22.13 4.82 -9.97
N ARG A 265 -20.86 4.56 -9.65
CA ARG A 265 -19.98 3.49 -10.12
C ARG A 265 -19.13 2.98 -8.95
N ASP A 266 -18.33 1.94 -9.18
CA ASP A 266 -17.50 1.27 -8.17
C ASP A 266 -16.37 2.09 -7.54
N TRP A 267 -16.11 3.32 -8.00
CA TRP A 267 -15.21 4.27 -7.34
C TRP A 267 -15.94 5.29 -6.46
N ASP A 268 -17.28 5.38 -6.56
CA ASP A 268 -18.06 6.32 -5.78
C ASP A 268 -18.25 5.77 -4.35
N PRO A 269 -18.00 6.58 -3.31
CA PRO A 269 -17.90 6.13 -1.91
C PRO A 269 -19.21 5.54 -1.37
N GLU A 270 -20.35 5.89 -1.97
CA GLU A 270 -21.65 5.33 -1.63
C GLU A 270 -21.87 3.91 -2.17
N THR A 271 -21.00 3.39 -3.03
CA THR A 271 -21.15 2.04 -3.61
C THR A 271 -20.14 1.05 -3.03
N ILE A 272 -20.54 -0.21 -2.94
CA ILE A 272 -19.69 -1.31 -2.48
C ILE A 272 -19.88 -2.49 -3.42
N TYR A 273 -18.77 -2.98 -3.97
CA TYR A 273 -18.67 -4.22 -4.72
C TYR A 273 -18.05 -5.31 -3.85
N HIS A 274 -18.76 -6.42 -3.62
CA HIS A 274 -18.24 -7.54 -2.84
C HIS A 274 -18.42 -8.85 -3.61
N TRP A 275 -17.30 -9.43 -4.02
CA TRP A 275 -17.24 -10.78 -4.60
C TRP A 275 -17.03 -11.84 -3.51
N LYS A 276 -17.79 -12.95 -3.57
CA LYS A 276 -17.62 -14.08 -2.66
C LYS A 276 -17.76 -15.42 -3.39
N ARG A 277 -16.81 -16.33 -3.17
CA ARG A 277 -16.88 -17.74 -3.62
C ARG A 277 -18.11 -18.44 -3.02
N ASP A 278 -18.81 -19.22 -3.84
CA ASP A 278 -19.97 -20.02 -3.47
C ASP A 278 -19.73 -21.46 -3.98
N GLY A 279 -19.44 -22.40 -3.08
CA GLY A 279 -19.02 -23.75 -3.46
C GLY A 279 -17.64 -23.77 -4.16
N ILE A 280 -17.49 -24.63 -5.17
CA ILE A 280 -16.20 -24.91 -5.83
C ILE A 280 -15.84 -23.81 -6.84
N ALA A 281 -16.73 -23.54 -7.80
CA ALA A 281 -16.47 -22.62 -8.92
C ALA A 281 -17.53 -21.54 -9.11
N ASN A 282 -18.66 -21.60 -8.38
CA ASN A 282 -19.66 -20.53 -8.44
C ASN A 282 -19.21 -19.33 -7.62
N SER A 283 -19.75 -18.16 -7.93
CA SER A 283 -19.54 -17.01 -7.07
C SER A 283 -20.73 -16.05 -7.09
N LYS A 284 -20.83 -15.28 -6.02
CA LYS A 284 -21.85 -14.23 -5.87
C LYS A 284 -21.15 -12.88 -5.85
N VAL A 285 -21.74 -11.93 -6.57
CA VAL A 285 -21.37 -10.52 -6.52
C VAL A 285 -22.49 -9.78 -5.81
N THR A 286 -22.20 -9.26 -4.63
CA THR A 286 -23.10 -8.36 -3.91
C THR A 286 -22.72 -6.93 -4.23
N ILE A 287 -23.65 -6.19 -4.84
CA ILE A 287 -23.55 -4.74 -5.00
C ILE A 287 -24.45 -4.09 -3.98
N ARG A 288 -23.90 -3.12 -3.26
CA ARG A 288 -24.61 -2.29 -2.31
C ARG A 288 -24.47 -0.83 -2.70
N TRP A 289 -25.58 -0.09 -2.67
CA TRP A 289 -25.60 1.35 -2.82
C TRP A 289 -26.18 1.96 -1.55
N ASN A 290 -25.39 2.71 -0.80
CA ASN A 290 -25.80 3.50 0.35
C ASN A 290 -26.40 4.80 -0.18
N ILE A 291 -27.72 4.86 -0.29
CA ILE A 291 -28.42 5.94 -0.97
C ILE A 291 -28.11 7.27 -0.26
N PRO A 292 -27.43 8.23 -0.91
CA PRO A 292 -27.11 9.51 -0.30
C PRO A 292 -28.37 10.26 0.16
N SER A 293 -28.24 11.06 1.23
CA SER A 293 -29.36 11.86 1.75
C SER A 293 -29.87 12.91 0.76
N ASP A 294 -29.00 13.35 -0.14
CA ASP A 294 -29.26 14.30 -1.23
C ASP A 294 -29.61 13.63 -2.57
N ALA A 295 -29.73 12.29 -2.60
CA ALA A 295 -30.13 11.57 -3.81
C ALA A 295 -31.47 12.12 -4.35
N GLN A 296 -31.55 12.29 -5.68
CA GLN A 296 -32.78 12.74 -6.32
C GLN A 296 -33.85 11.65 -6.22
N SER A 297 -35.05 11.98 -5.78
CA SER A 297 -36.15 11.01 -5.77
C SER A 297 -36.44 10.55 -7.20
N GLY A 298 -36.78 9.27 -7.38
CA GLY A 298 -37.03 8.70 -8.70
C GLY A 298 -36.82 7.20 -8.78
N THR A 299 -36.82 6.67 -10.00
CA THR A 299 -36.65 5.25 -10.28
C THR A 299 -35.19 4.93 -10.60
N TYR A 300 -34.67 3.90 -9.95
CA TYR A 300 -33.29 3.45 -10.03
C TYR A 300 -33.20 1.98 -10.42
N ARG A 301 -32.04 1.56 -10.90
CA ARG A 301 -31.64 0.14 -11.03
C ARG A 301 -30.14 0.00 -10.82
N ILE A 302 -29.70 -1.20 -10.49
CA ILE A 302 -28.28 -1.55 -10.37
C ILE A 302 -27.91 -2.48 -11.52
N ARG A 303 -26.83 -2.15 -12.23
CA ARG A 303 -26.20 -3.00 -13.24
C ARG A 303 -24.90 -3.56 -12.70
N HIS A 304 -24.59 -4.78 -13.12
CA HIS A 304 -23.34 -5.46 -12.86
C HIS A 304 -22.67 -5.85 -14.19
N TYR A 305 -21.36 -5.72 -14.26
CA TYR A 305 -20.53 -6.16 -15.37
C TYR A 305 -19.41 -7.06 -14.87
N GLY A 306 -19.10 -8.12 -15.60
CA GLY A 306 -18.02 -9.03 -15.23
C GLY A 306 -17.51 -9.84 -16.40
N HIS A 307 -16.51 -10.66 -16.11
CA HIS A 307 -15.91 -11.61 -17.06
C HIS A 307 -15.79 -12.97 -16.40
N TRP A 308 -16.20 -14.03 -17.11
CA TRP A 308 -16.11 -15.41 -16.63
C TRP A 308 -15.12 -16.20 -17.47
N LYS A 309 -14.43 -17.15 -16.84
CA LYS A 309 -13.47 -18.03 -17.51
C LYS A 309 -14.06 -19.43 -17.72
N SER A 310 -14.07 -19.88 -18.96
CA SER A 310 -14.54 -21.22 -19.33
C SER A 310 -13.61 -22.32 -18.84
N GLY A 311 -14.16 -23.31 -18.14
CA GLY A 311 -13.43 -24.52 -17.75
C GLY A 311 -13.06 -25.45 -18.90
N TRP A 312 -13.73 -25.32 -20.05
CA TRP A 312 -13.52 -26.17 -21.23
C TRP A 312 -12.48 -25.60 -22.19
N THR A 313 -12.50 -24.28 -22.39
CA THR A 313 -11.66 -23.59 -23.40
C THR A 313 -10.63 -22.66 -22.80
N GLY A 314 -10.75 -22.32 -21.52
CA GLY A 314 -9.95 -21.26 -20.89
C GLY A 314 -10.32 -19.84 -21.33
N ASN A 315 -11.25 -19.68 -22.29
CA ASN A 315 -11.66 -18.37 -22.80
C ASN A 315 -12.34 -17.53 -21.73
N ILE A 316 -12.01 -16.23 -21.71
CA ILE A 316 -12.64 -15.24 -20.85
C ILE A 316 -13.68 -14.47 -21.66
N SER A 317 -14.92 -14.42 -21.16
CA SER A 317 -16.05 -13.77 -21.86
C SER A 317 -16.78 -12.79 -20.95
N ALA A 318 -17.17 -11.65 -21.50
CA ALA A 318 -17.93 -10.63 -20.79
C ALA A 318 -19.38 -11.10 -20.52
N TYR A 319 -19.96 -10.64 -19.42
CA TYR A 319 -21.38 -10.75 -19.12
C TYR A 319 -21.88 -9.48 -18.41
N SER A 320 -23.20 -9.34 -18.33
CA SER A 320 -23.81 -8.28 -17.52
C SER A 320 -25.10 -8.76 -16.86
N GLY A 321 -25.43 -8.16 -15.73
CA GLY A 321 -26.67 -8.36 -14.99
C GLY A 321 -27.36 -7.03 -14.72
N THR A 322 -28.68 -7.04 -14.59
CA THR A 322 -29.48 -5.86 -14.23
C THR A 322 -30.53 -6.26 -13.20
N SER A 323 -30.60 -5.52 -12.09
CA SER A 323 -31.63 -5.70 -11.07
C SER A 323 -33.01 -5.32 -11.59
N ARG A 324 -34.07 -5.59 -10.81
CA ARG A 324 -35.32 -4.86 -11.00
C ARG A 324 -35.12 -3.35 -10.83
N SER A 325 -36.06 -2.57 -11.33
CA SER A 325 -36.13 -1.15 -10.98
C SER A 325 -36.77 -0.96 -9.60
N PHE A 326 -36.35 0.08 -8.89
CA PHE A 326 -36.84 0.42 -7.55
C PHE A 326 -36.97 1.94 -7.37
N SER A 327 -37.86 2.37 -6.49
CA SER A 327 -38.08 3.79 -6.19
C SER A 327 -37.19 4.26 -5.04
N VAL A 328 -36.70 5.49 -5.10
CA VAL A 328 -36.04 6.18 -3.98
C VAL A 328 -36.85 7.43 -3.64
N GLN A 329 -37.21 7.58 -2.36
CA GLN A 329 -37.98 8.71 -1.84
C GLN A 329 -37.31 9.37 -0.64
#